data_AF-E3CR90-F1
#
_entry.id   AF-E3CR90-F1
#
_cell.length_a   1.000
_cell.length_b   1.000
_cell.length_c   1.000
_cell.angle_alpha   90.00
_cell.angle_beta   90.00
_cell.angle_gamma   90.00
#
_symmetry.space_group_name_H-M   'P 1'
#
loop_
_entity.id
_entity.type
_entity.pdbx_description
1 polymer ?
#
loop_
_entity_poly.entity_id
_entity_poly.type
_entity_poly.pdbx_seq_one_letter_code
_entity_poly.pdbx_strand_id
1 'polypeptide(L)'
;MKDFLTTTQTHLPHVPLPYYLLMLLAMVLLSYLSWRWYKNKIWRWTFLTIQAIQLFALYTWYLWQGFPLYISLPLYHCRMAMFAVLLLKNSRIKSYFAIMGVVGTYCALIHPVFDPYEFPHITGFSFLIGHYALLVNSLNVIFNSYKT
;
A
#
# COMPACT_ATOMS: atom_id res chain seq x y z
N MET A 1 -23.93 0.13 -1.41
CA MET A 1 -23.09 -0.11 -0.20
C MET A 1 -22.97 -1.59 0.16
N LYS A 2 -23.96 -2.45 -0.12
CA LYS A 2 -23.84 -3.89 0.16
C LYS A 2 -22.71 -4.58 -0.63
N ASP A 3 -22.45 -4.12 -1.85
CA ASP A 3 -21.41 -4.69 -2.72
C ASP A 3 -19.97 -4.30 -2.32
N PHE A 4 -19.80 -3.21 -1.55
CA PHE A 4 -18.48 -2.72 -1.14
C PHE A 4 -17.83 -3.53 -0.01
N LEU A 5 -18.66 -4.23 0.77
CA LEU A 5 -18.26 -5.04 1.94
C LEU A 5 -18.66 -6.52 1.79
N THR A 6 -19.04 -6.93 0.58
CA THR A 6 -19.49 -8.29 0.31
C THR A 6 -18.35 -9.29 0.52
N THR A 7 -18.67 -10.47 1.03
CA THR A 7 -17.73 -11.59 1.15
C THR A 7 -17.94 -12.63 0.05
N THR A 8 -18.95 -12.44 -0.80
CA THR A 8 -19.22 -13.34 -1.92
C THR A 8 -18.17 -13.11 -3.00
N GLN A 9 -17.31 -14.11 -3.21
CA GLN A 9 -16.30 -14.08 -4.27
C GLN A 9 -17.00 -14.09 -5.63
N THR A 10 -16.58 -13.20 -6.52
CA THR A 10 -17.05 -13.12 -7.90
C THR A 10 -15.88 -13.41 -8.85
N HIS A 11 -15.89 -12.82 -10.05
CA HIS A 11 -14.81 -12.96 -11.01
C HIS A 11 -13.68 -11.96 -10.74
N LEU A 12 -12.49 -12.22 -11.30
CA LEU A 12 -11.36 -11.28 -11.23
C LEU A 12 -11.79 -9.93 -11.81
N PRO A 13 -11.58 -8.82 -11.09
CA PRO A 13 -11.96 -7.50 -11.60
C PRO A 13 -11.14 -7.18 -12.85
N HIS A 14 -11.81 -7.04 -13.99
CA HIS A 14 -11.18 -6.59 -15.22
C HIS A 14 -10.96 -5.08 -15.14
N VAL A 15 -9.71 -4.66 -14.92
CA VAL A 15 -9.37 -3.23 -14.87
C VAL A 15 -9.33 -2.69 -16.31
N PRO A 16 -10.20 -1.74 -16.69
CA PRO A 16 -10.14 -1.19 -18.04
C PRO A 16 -8.82 -0.45 -18.27
N LEU A 17 -8.30 -0.54 -19.49
CA LEU A 17 -7.00 0.02 -19.88
C LEU A 17 -6.77 1.49 -19.45
N PRO A 18 -7.76 2.41 -19.57
CA PRO A 18 -7.58 3.78 -19.10
C PRO A 18 -7.27 3.89 -17.60
N TYR A 19 -7.94 3.09 -16.76
CA TYR A 19 -7.71 3.08 -15.31
C TYR A 19 -6.36 2.46 -14.95
N TYR A 20 -5.94 1.43 -15.70
CA TYR A 20 -4.61 0.84 -15.55
C TYR A 20 -3.50 1.85 -15.89
N LEU A 21 -3.63 2.60 -17.00
CA LEU A 21 -2.68 3.66 -17.34
C LEU A 21 -2.66 4.78 -16.29
N LEU A 22 -3.82 5.16 -15.76
CA LEU A 22 -3.93 6.14 -14.69
C LEU A 22 -3.24 5.66 -13.40
N MET A 23 -3.33 4.37 -13.08
CA MET A 23 -2.63 3.76 -11.96
C MET A 23 -1.11 3.84 -12.13
N LEU A 24 -0.59 3.48 -13.32
CA LEU A 24 0.85 3.58 -13.60
C LEU A 24 1.33 5.04 -13.59
N LEU A 25 0.53 5.96 -14.13
CA LEU A 25 0.84 7.39 -14.08
C LEU A 25 0.93 7.89 -12.63
N ALA A 26 -0.03 7.52 -11.78
CA ALA A 26 -0.02 7.88 -10.37
C ALA A 26 1.21 7.33 -9.64
N MET A 27 1.64 6.10 -9.94
CA MET A 27 2.88 5.53 -9.41
C MET A 27 4.10 6.40 -9.75
N VAL A 28 4.26 6.79 -11.02
CA VAL A 28 5.39 7.63 -11.47
C VAL A 28 5.33 9.01 -10.83
N LEU A 29 4.15 9.63 -10.79
CA LEU A 29 3.94 10.95 -10.19
C LEU A 29 4.29 10.94 -8.70
N LEU A 30 3.81 9.94 -7.94
CA LEU A 30 4.10 9.85 -6.50
C LEU A 30 5.59 9.61 -6.23
N SER A 31 6.28 8.83 -7.05
CA SER A 31 7.73 8.68 -6.95
C SER A 31 8.46 10.01 -7.18
N TYR A 32 8.05 10.78 -8.21
CA TYR A 32 8.62 12.11 -8.48
C TYR A 32 8.35 13.11 -7.35
N LEU A 33 7.10 13.18 -6.86
CA LEU A 33 6.73 14.06 -5.75
C LEU A 33 7.46 13.68 -4.46
N SER A 34 7.68 12.39 -4.21
CA SER A 34 8.46 11.92 -3.06
C SER A 34 9.89 12.42 -3.12
N TRP A 35 10.54 12.39 -4.30
CA TRP A 35 11.85 13.02 -4.47
C TRP A 35 11.76 14.54 -4.24
N ARG A 36 10.76 15.22 -4.79
CA ARG A 36 10.66 16.69 -4.63
C ARG A 36 10.41 17.12 -3.17
N TRP A 37 9.66 16.35 -2.40
CA TRP A 37 9.12 16.75 -1.10
C TRP A 37 9.54 15.88 0.09
N TYR A 38 10.55 14.99 -0.03
CA TYR A 38 10.97 14.13 1.10
C TYR A 38 11.37 14.88 2.38
N LYS A 39 11.80 16.15 2.28
CA LYS A 39 12.15 16.99 3.43
C LYS A 39 10.93 17.62 4.12
N ASN A 40 9.79 17.67 3.44
CA ASN A 40 8.59 18.30 3.96
C ASN A 40 7.96 17.39 5.03
N LYS A 41 7.86 17.90 6.26
CA LYS A 41 7.25 17.17 7.38
C LYS A 41 5.78 16.85 7.09
N ILE A 42 5.03 17.76 6.47
CA ILE A 42 3.62 17.56 6.15
C ILE A 42 3.48 16.39 5.18
N TRP A 43 4.25 16.39 4.10
CA TRP A 43 4.27 15.28 3.12
C TRP A 43 4.46 13.93 3.81
N ARG A 44 5.50 13.82 4.65
CA ARG A 44 5.78 12.57 5.38
C ARG A 44 4.63 12.17 6.32
N TRP A 45 4.12 13.10 7.12
CA TRP A 45 3.04 12.79 8.08
C TRP A 45 1.74 12.41 7.39
N THR A 46 1.40 13.04 6.26
CA THR A 46 0.20 12.70 5.49
C THR A 46 0.23 11.23 5.04
N PHE A 47 1.32 10.78 4.42
CA PHE A 47 1.39 9.40 3.92
C PHE A 47 1.56 8.36 5.03
N LEU A 48 2.20 8.70 6.15
CA LEU A 48 2.20 7.83 7.34
C LEU A 48 0.79 7.67 7.90
N THR A 49 0.02 8.75 7.96
CA THR A 49 -1.37 8.73 8.45
C THR A 49 -2.28 7.93 7.52
N ILE A 50 -2.16 8.14 6.20
CA ILE A 50 -2.91 7.36 5.19
C ILE A 50 -2.59 5.87 5.32
N GLN A 51 -1.32 5.50 5.46
CA GLN A 51 -0.92 4.10 5.62
C GLN A 51 -1.52 3.48 6.90
N ALA A 52 -1.48 4.20 8.02
CA ALA A 52 -2.02 3.74 9.29
C ALA A 52 -3.54 3.54 9.22
N ILE A 53 -4.26 4.49 8.62
CA ILE A 53 -5.72 4.40 8.41
C ILE A 53 -6.05 3.21 7.49
N GLN A 54 -5.31 3.04 6.39
CA GLN A 54 -5.54 1.94 5.45
C GLN A 54 -5.34 0.57 6.11
N LEU A 55 -4.28 0.38 6.90
CA LEU A 55 -4.07 -0.85 7.65
C LEU A 55 -5.19 -1.05 8.68
N PHE A 56 -5.51 -0.02 9.46
CA PHE A 56 -6.56 -0.11 10.48
C PHE A 56 -7.91 -0.51 9.86
N ALA A 57 -8.30 0.11 8.76
CA ALA A 57 -9.53 -0.21 8.04
C ALA A 57 -9.54 -1.66 7.52
N LEU A 58 -8.43 -2.11 6.93
CA LEU A 58 -8.30 -3.48 6.41
C LEU A 58 -8.39 -4.53 7.52
N TYR A 59 -7.67 -4.35 8.63
CA TYR A 59 -7.70 -5.30 9.74
C TYR A 59 -9.02 -5.27 10.50
N THR A 60 -9.65 -4.10 10.65
CA THR A 60 -10.99 -4.00 11.23
C THR A 60 -12.00 -4.79 10.38
N TRP A 61 -11.91 -4.69 9.06
CA TRP A 61 -12.76 -5.46 8.15
C TRP A 61 -12.49 -6.97 8.24
N TYR A 62 -11.22 -7.40 8.31
CA TYR A 62 -10.88 -8.81 8.52
C TYR A 62 -11.44 -9.38 9.83
N LEU A 63 -11.36 -8.62 10.93
CA LEU A 63 -11.91 -9.03 12.21
C LEU A 63 -13.45 -9.10 12.18
N TRP A 64 -14.11 -8.14 11.52
CA TRP A 64 -15.56 -8.14 11.38
C TRP A 64 -16.04 -9.37 10.61
N GLN A 65 -15.43 -9.66 9.46
CA GLN A 65 -15.86 -10.74 8.58
C GLN A 65 -15.36 -12.13 9.00
N GLY A 66 -14.55 -12.23 10.07
CA GLY A 66 -14.06 -13.51 10.60
C GLY A 66 -13.16 -14.28 9.62
N PHE A 67 -12.38 -13.59 8.79
CA PHE A 67 -11.50 -14.24 7.82
C PHE A 67 -10.46 -15.14 8.51
N PRO A 68 -10.11 -16.30 7.93
CA PRO A 68 -9.12 -17.18 8.50
C PRO A 68 -7.73 -16.53 8.51
N LEU A 69 -7.00 -16.74 9.62
CA LEU A 69 -5.77 -16.03 9.95
C LEU A 69 -4.70 -16.08 8.84
N TYR A 70 -4.63 -17.13 8.03
CA TYR A 70 -3.63 -17.23 6.95
C TYR A 70 -3.84 -16.20 5.82
N ILE A 71 -5.08 -15.75 5.56
CA ILE A 71 -5.39 -14.70 4.57
C ILE A 71 -5.19 -13.31 5.20
N SER A 72 -5.57 -13.19 6.47
CA SER A 72 -5.48 -11.97 7.26
C SER A 72 -4.05 -11.65 7.73
N LEU A 73 -3.13 -12.62 7.63
CA LEU A 73 -1.83 -12.53 8.28
C LEU A 73 -1.01 -11.34 7.74
N PRO A 74 -0.35 -10.57 8.62
CA PRO A 74 0.52 -9.46 8.22
C PRO A 74 1.80 -9.89 7.49
N LEU A 75 2.00 -11.20 7.28
CA LEU A 75 3.23 -11.78 6.71
C LEU A 75 3.36 -11.63 5.19
N TYR A 76 2.34 -11.10 4.50
CA TYR A 76 2.53 -10.70 3.11
C TYR A 76 3.61 -9.61 3.02
N HIS A 77 4.55 -9.77 2.10
CA HIS A 77 5.74 -8.93 1.95
C HIS A 77 5.45 -7.42 2.03
N CYS A 78 4.41 -6.93 1.35
CA CYS A 78 4.02 -5.52 1.37
C CYS A 78 3.45 -5.09 2.74
N ARG A 79 2.66 -5.94 3.42
CA ARG A 79 2.11 -5.63 4.76
C ARG A 79 3.20 -5.57 5.81
N MET A 80 4.16 -6.50 5.76
CA MET A 80 5.35 -6.46 6.62
C MET A 80 6.13 -5.16 6.40
N ALA A 81 6.33 -4.76 5.13
CA ALA A 81 7.00 -3.51 4.81
C ALA A 81 6.23 -2.29 5.33
N MET A 82 4.89 -2.27 5.22
CA MET A 82 4.05 -1.18 5.76
C MET A 82 4.20 -1.04 7.27
N PHE A 83 4.08 -2.14 8.02
CA PHE A 83 4.29 -2.13 9.47
C PHE A 83 5.72 -1.72 9.82
N ALA A 84 6.71 -2.21 9.08
CA ALA A 84 8.10 -1.90 9.37
C ALA A 84 8.40 -0.41 9.15
N VAL A 85 7.89 0.18 8.08
CA VAL A 85 8.08 1.60 7.78
C VAL A 85 7.36 2.49 8.80
N LEU A 86 6.18 2.07 9.29
CA LEU A 86 5.42 2.79 10.32
C LEU A 86 6.05 2.70 11.71
N LEU A 87 6.41 1.49 12.17
CA LEU A 87 6.72 1.21 13.57
C LEU A 87 8.22 1.25 13.88
N LEU A 88 9.10 0.89 12.93
CA LEU A 88 10.53 0.85 13.23
C LEU A 88 11.13 2.25 13.33
N LYS A 89 12.04 2.42 14.29
CA LYS A 89 12.94 3.58 14.36
C LYS A 89 13.98 3.50 13.23
N ASN A 90 14.52 4.65 12.82
CA ASN A 90 15.56 4.75 11.79
C ASN A 90 16.72 3.80 12.09
N SER A 91 16.77 2.70 11.37
CA SER A 91 17.68 1.58 11.56
C SER A 91 17.91 0.90 10.21
N ARG A 92 18.98 0.12 10.09
CA ARG A 92 19.27 -0.64 8.85
C ARG A 92 18.11 -1.57 8.47
N ILE A 93 17.41 -2.12 9.47
CA ILE A 93 16.24 -2.96 9.28
C ILE A 93 15.09 -2.17 8.61
N LYS A 94 14.85 -0.92 9.05
CA LYS A 94 13.86 -0.05 8.43
C LYS A 94 14.20 0.25 6.96
N SER A 95 15.46 0.51 6.64
CA SER A 95 15.91 0.76 5.27
C SER A 95 15.77 -0.48 4.39
N TYR A 96 16.06 -1.67 4.93
CA TYR A 96 15.84 -2.94 4.23
C TYR A 96 14.36 -3.13 3.86
N PHE A 97 13.45 -2.97 4.83
CA PHE A 97 12.02 -3.07 4.56
C PHE A 97 11.50 -1.96 3.65
N ALA A 98 12.10 -0.76 3.68
CA ALA A 98 11.75 0.30 2.74
C ALA A 98 12.15 -0.07 1.30
N ILE A 99 13.35 -0.62 1.07
CA ILE A 99 13.76 -1.09 -0.27
C ILE A 99 12.81 -2.19 -0.75
N MET A 100 12.52 -3.17 0.10
CA MET A 100 11.52 -4.21 -0.18
C MET A 100 10.14 -3.62 -0.48
N GLY A 101 9.73 -2.59 0.25
CA GLY A 101 8.45 -1.89 0.05
C GLY A 101 8.36 -1.16 -1.29
N VAL A 102 9.45 -0.54 -1.75
CA VAL A 102 9.52 0.05 -3.10
C VAL A 102 9.40 -1.05 -4.15
N VAL A 103 10.27 -2.06 -4.12
CA VAL A 103 10.28 -3.15 -5.13
C VAL A 103 8.92 -3.87 -5.17
N GLY A 104 8.40 -4.25 -4.01
CA GLY A 104 7.11 -4.91 -3.87
C GLY A 104 5.96 -4.07 -4.44
N THR A 105 5.98 -2.75 -4.22
CA THR A 105 4.96 -1.86 -4.78
C THR A 105 5.04 -1.78 -6.31
N TYR A 106 6.23 -1.64 -6.88
CA TYR A 106 6.38 -1.63 -8.34
C TYR A 106 5.87 -2.93 -8.97
N CYS A 107 6.25 -4.09 -8.42
CA CYS A 107 5.75 -5.38 -8.89
C CYS A 107 4.23 -5.49 -8.76
N ALA A 108 3.67 -5.07 -7.62
CA ALA A 108 2.24 -5.13 -7.35
C ALA A 108 1.40 -4.19 -8.21
N LEU A 109 1.92 -3.02 -8.61
CA LEU A 109 1.18 -2.08 -9.47
C LEU A 109 1.37 -2.38 -10.97
N ILE A 110 2.52 -2.91 -11.38
CA ILE A 110 2.74 -3.34 -12.78
C ILE A 110 1.96 -4.62 -13.06
N HIS A 111 1.91 -5.55 -12.10
CA HIS A 111 1.15 -6.79 -12.23
C HIS A 111 0.15 -6.92 -11.08
N PRO A 112 -0.96 -6.15 -11.11
CA PRO A 112 -1.92 -6.13 -10.02
C PRO A 112 -2.66 -7.45 -9.90
N VAL A 113 -2.58 -8.03 -8.71
CA VAL A 113 -3.34 -9.22 -8.32
C VAL A 113 -4.38 -8.77 -7.31
N PHE A 114 -5.59 -8.48 -7.80
CA PHE A 114 -6.72 -8.13 -6.95
C PHE A 114 -7.42 -9.39 -6.42
N ASP A 115 -8.00 -9.26 -5.23
CA ASP A 115 -8.92 -10.27 -4.72
C ASP A 115 -10.16 -10.38 -5.64
N PRO A 116 -10.81 -11.56 -5.72
CA PRO A 116 -11.93 -11.83 -6.63
C PRO A 116 -13.23 -11.17 -6.13
N TYR A 117 -13.24 -9.83 -6.14
CA TYR A 117 -14.40 -9.00 -5.85
C TYR A 117 -14.58 -7.98 -6.97
N GLU A 118 -15.83 -7.68 -7.30
CA GLU A 118 -16.15 -6.64 -8.29
C GLU A 118 -15.75 -5.25 -7.77
N PHE A 119 -15.11 -4.46 -8.64
CA PHE A 119 -14.81 -3.07 -8.32
C PHE A 119 -16.10 -2.24 -8.36
N PRO A 120 -16.40 -1.38 -7.37
CA PRO A 120 -15.58 -0.95 -6.23
C PRO A 120 -15.68 -1.85 -4.98
N HIS A 121 -14.55 -2.35 -4.48
CA HIS A 121 -14.49 -3.15 -3.24
C HIS A 121 -13.41 -2.66 -2.27
N ILE A 122 -13.64 -2.80 -0.96
CA ILE A 122 -12.72 -2.34 0.09
C ILE A 122 -11.29 -2.89 -0.09
N THR A 123 -11.14 -4.15 -0.50
CA THR A 123 -9.82 -4.76 -0.71
C THR A 123 -9.08 -4.16 -1.88
N GLY A 124 -9.75 -3.83 -2.99
CA GLY A 124 -9.15 -3.17 -4.15
C GLY A 124 -8.71 -1.73 -3.85
N PHE A 125 -9.56 -0.96 -3.15
CA PHE A 125 -9.18 0.38 -2.68
C PHE A 125 -8.03 0.35 -1.68
N SER A 126 -8.10 -0.57 -0.72
CA SER A 126 -7.08 -0.76 0.30
C SER A 126 -5.74 -1.22 -0.31
N PHE A 127 -5.79 -2.08 -1.34
CA PHE A 127 -4.63 -2.47 -2.13
C PHE A 127 -3.98 -1.24 -2.77
N LEU A 128 -4.75 -0.45 -3.51
CA LEU A 128 -4.20 0.68 -4.26
C LEU A 128 -3.63 1.77 -3.33
N ILE A 129 -4.45 2.24 -2.38
CA ILE A 129 -4.06 3.29 -1.42
C ILE A 129 -2.88 2.81 -0.56
N GLY A 130 -2.92 1.56 -0.11
CA GLY A 130 -1.89 0.98 0.73
C GLY A 130 -0.54 0.92 0.02
N HIS A 131 -0.50 0.47 -1.23
CA HIS A 131 0.73 0.40 -2.02
C HIS A 131 1.28 1.79 -2.36
N TYR A 132 0.43 2.75 -2.74
CA TYR A 132 0.90 4.12 -2.96
C TYR A 132 1.48 4.76 -1.70
N ALA A 133 0.83 4.58 -0.55
CA ALA A 133 1.37 5.08 0.70
C ALA A 133 2.68 4.37 1.08
N LEU A 134 2.79 3.07 0.79
CA LEU A 134 4.01 2.30 1.05
C LEU A 134 5.16 2.82 0.20
N LEU A 135 4.92 3.08 -1.09
CA LEU A 135 5.91 3.63 -2.01
C LEU A 135 6.45 4.96 -1.52
N VAL A 136 5.55 5.91 -1.22
CA VAL A 136 5.95 7.25 -0.76
C VAL A 136 6.70 7.19 0.57
N ASN A 137 6.18 6.43 1.54
CA ASN A 137 6.83 6.30 2.85
C ASN A 137 8.21 5.61 2.74
N SER A 138 8.34 4.59 1.90
CA SER A 138 9.59 3.87 1.67
C SER A 138 10.63 4.75 0.98
N LEU A 139 10.24 5.50 -0.06
CA LEU A 139 11.10 6.48 -0.72
C LEU A 139 11.55 7.58 0.25
N ASN A 140 10.63 8.08 1.10
CA ASN A 140 10.97 9.04 2.14
C ASN A 140 12.02 8.48 3.13
N VAL A 141 11.92 7.20 3.51
CA VAL A 141 12.93 6.55 4.37
C VAL A 141 14.27 6.46 3.63
N ILE A 142 14.28 5.99 2.39
CA ILE A 142 15.48 5.83 1.56
C ILE A 142 16.17 7.18 1.39
N PHE A 143 15.48 8.21 0.89
CA PHE A 143 16.08 9.52 0.64
C PHE A 143 16.61 10.22 1.90
N ASN A 144 16.01 9.94 3.06
CA ASN A 144 16.53 10.45 4.34
C ASN A 144 17.68 9.59 4.91
N SER A 145 17.81 8.32 4.51
CA SER A 145 18.85 7.41 5.03
C SER A 145 20.19 7.53 4.29
N TYR A 146 20.19 7.86 2.99
CA TYR A 146 21.40 7.92 2.15
C TYR A 146 22.14 9.28 2.18
N LYS A 147 21.78 10.20 3.08
CA LYS A 147 22.42 11.52 3.23
C LYS A 147 23.26 11.70 4.51
N THR A 148 23.63 10.59 5.16
CA THR A 148 24.73 10.54 6.13
C THR A 148 26.03 10.22 5.42
#